data_AF-A0A094B3E2-F1
#
_entry.id   AF-A0A094B3E2-F1
#
_cell.length_a   1.000
_cell.length_b   1.000
_cell.length_c   1.000
_cell.angle_alpha   90.00
_cell.angle_beta   90.00
_cell.angle_gamma   90.00
#
_symmetry.space_group_name_H-M   'P 1'
#
loop_
_entity.id
_entity.type
_entity.pdbx_description
1 polymer ?
#
loop_
_entity_poly.entity_id
_entity_poly.type
_entity_poly.pdbx_seq_one_letter_code
_entity_poly.pdbx_strand_id
1 'polypeptide(L)'
;MRFVGSLYAYSNQSSQLRERVTIAMEEAKDLQCPFMAQCHLLYSIALYWCGAELHSRDEMDTAIRIALDLAMNRCQFAAENGNGDPILEESWRRTWWQIYIVDANYAAMKRTSTFPTLKVEITTELPCEEHEYASGAIPYPKTLEDFNSREFAPDNYVYSSFAYLIGAIHGVSSAIARVLSDPSCSTSPRALDAVDTMIDGWMLLVPESKAKVFSKSGEIDEHMFHAYMALHAAIVGLHRPFSELLFDPMEAISSCSSDTISGWPESPPGIDNVHTTRCLKSIEAQLRLLALPAQPCCHTPFAVCMLTTGTIPLLSACKFLLVDQRLAVARDQIRMSIGCLKSFAGVWPRAGKNLQEVQTIAREMLGYPALRGCNARVTEESLADGDTQPHSDLAIDSSESAAGHANLCTSLDALQSYWDLSDLQTDFSAWFTTY
;
A
#
# COMPACT_ATOMS: atom_id res chain seq x y z
N MET A 1 19.55 8.00 9.89
CA MET A 1 18.53 8.27 10.93
C MET A 1 18.16 9.74 11.11
N ARG A 2 19.08 10.65 11.51
CA ARG A 2 18.72 12.07 11.75
C ARG A 2 18.05 12.76 10.56
N PHE A 3 18.52 12.51 9.34
CA PHE A 3 17.88 13.00 8.12
C PHE A 3 16.44 12.48 7.96
N VAL A 4 16.19 11.18 8.17
CA VAL A 4 14.84 10.63 8.07
C VAL A 4 13.93 11.23 9.14
N GLY A 5 14.39 11.30 10.39
CA GLY A 5 13.62 11.89 11.49
C GLY A 5 13.32 13.38 11.28
N SER A 6 14.21 14.11 10.61
CA SER A 6 13.99 15.54 10.33
C SER A 6 12.85 15.79 9.33
N LEU A 7 12.52 14.80 8.48
CA LEU A 7 11.36 14.86 7.58
C LEU A 7 10.05 14.76 8.37
N TYR A 8 9.97 13.85 9.34
CA TYR A 8 8.81 13.71 10.22
C TYR A 8 8.65 14.91 11.16
N ALA A 9 9.76 15.51 11.60
CA ALA A 9 9.77 16.71 12.44
C ALA A 9 9.64 18.02 11.64
N TYR A 10 9.31 17.97 10.34
CA TYR A 10 9.18 19.14 9.46
C TYR A 10 10.35 20.14 9.57
N SER A 11 11.56 19.63 9.80
CA SER A 11 12.70 20.46 10.16
C SER A 11 13.25 21.20 8.94
N ASN A 12 13.55 22.49 9.12
CA ASN A 12 14.27 23.31 8.14
C ASN A 12 15.71 22.83 7.88
N GLN A 13 16.25 21.91 8.70
CA GLN A 13 17.58 21.34 8.54
C GLN A 13 17.63 20.11 7.64
N SER A 14 16.48 19.63 7.13
CA SER A 14 16.41 18.38 6.36
C SER A 14 17.36 18.36 5.16
N SER A 15 17.48 19.48 4.42
CA SER A 15 18.41 19.59 3.29
C SER A 15 19.88 19.50 3.73
N GLN A 16 20.25 20.13 4.83
CA GLN A 16 21.62 20.07 5.38
C GLN A 16 21.95 18.67 5.90
N LEU A 17 20.98 18.01 6.54
CA LEU A 17 21.15 16.64 7.02
C LEU A 17 21.28 15.65 5.86
N ARG A 18 20.54 15.87 4.76
CA ARG A 18 20.71 15.10 3.52
C ARG A 18 22.11 15.24 2.95
N GLU A 19 22.61 16.47 2.84
CA GLU A 19 23.97 16.74 2.34
C GLU A 19 25.03 16.05 3.21
N ARG A 20 24.89 16.10 4.54
CA ARG A 20 25.77 15.38 5.46
C ARG A 20 25.74 13.87 5.26
N VAL A 21 24.57 13.29 4.99
CA VAL A 21 24.47 11.86 4.66
C VAL A 21 25.23 11.59 3.37
N THR A 22 25.03 12.37 2.30
CA THR A 22 25.75 12.19 1.04
C THR A 22 27.27 12.24 1.22
N ILE A 23 27.79 13.21 1.97
CA ILE A 23 29.24 13.32 2.25
C ILE A 23 29.73 12.09 3.02
N ALA A 24 29.04 11.69 4.09
CA ALA A 24 29.44 10.55 4.90
C ALA A 24 29.38 9.22 4.13
N MET A 25 28.41 9.06 3.23
CA MET A 25 28.29 7.88 2.36
C MET A 25 29.43 7.82 1.34
N GLU A 26 29.84 8.96 0.78
CA GLU A 26 30.98 9.03 -0.15
C GLU A 26 32.31 8.73 0.56
N GLU A 27 32.51 9.25 1.78
CA GLU A 27 33.68 8.94 2.62
C GLU A 27 33.75 7.45 3.01
N ALA A 28 32.59 6.82 3.17
CA ALA A 28 32.44 5.42 3.57
C ALA A 28 32.28 4.43 2.39
N LYS A 29 32.41 4.88 1.14
CA LYS A 29 32.06 4.06 -0.05
C LYS A 29 32.84 2.76 -0.18
N ASP A 30 34.07 2.73 0.34
CA ASP A 30 34.96 1.57 0.28
C ASP A 30 34.73 0.60 1.47
N LEU A 31 33.90 0.98 2.45
CA LEU A 31 33.55 0.12 3.59
C LEU A 31 32.52 -0.92 3.20
N GLN A 32 32.93 -2.19 3.26
CA GLN A 32 32.06 -3.35 3.02
C GLN A 32 31.71 -3.97 4.37
N CYS A 33 30.67 -3.46 5.03
CA CYS A 33 30.21 -3.98 6.31
C CYS A 33 28.68 -3.97 6.44
N PRO A 34 28.10 -4.73 7.39
CA PRO A 34 26.65 -4.90 7.48
C PRO A 34 25.90 -3.61 7.82
N PHE A 35 26.56 -2.71 8.57
CA PHE A 35 26.04 -1.37 8.85
C PHE A 35 25.91 -0.52 7.58
N MET A 36 26.80 -0.69 6.60
CA MET A 36 26.67 0.01 5.32
C MET A 36 25.46 -0.52 4.54
N ALA A 37 25.17 -1.82 4.59
CA ALA A 37 23.93 -2.36 4.01
C ALA A 37 22.68 -1.71 4.64
N GLN A 38 22.66 -1.53 5.98
CA GLN A 38 21.58 -0.80 6.67
C GLN A 38 21.50 0.68 6.24
N CYS A 39 22.64 1.37 6.14
CA CYS A 39 22.70 2.77 5.73
C CYS A 39 22.14 2.98 4.31
N HIS A 40 22.64 2.21 3.34
CA HIS A 40 22.18 2.25 1.95
C HIS A 40 20.68 1.89 1.83
N LEU A 41 20.23 0.86 2.56
CA LEU A 41 18.81 0.48 2.62
C LEU A 41 17.93 1.64 3.09
N LEU A 42 18.23 2.25 4.24
CA LEU A 42 17.43 3.33 4.82
C LEU A 42 17.49 4.59 3.96
N TYR A 43 18.66 4.90 3.40
CA TYR A 43 18.82 6.07 2.55
C TYR A 43 18.08 5.91 1.23
N SER A 44 18.05 4.71 0.65
CA SER A 44 17.28 4.42 -0.56
C SER A 44 15.80 4.75 -0.37
N ILE A 45 15.17 4.26 0.71
CA ILE A 45 13.76 4.52 1.03
C ILE A 45 13.52 6.03 1.14
N ALA A 46 14.36 6.74 1.89
CA ALA A 46 14.22 8.18 2.08
C ALA A 46 14.35 8.95 0.76
N LEU A 47 15.33 8.60 -0.08
CA LEU A 47 15.53 9.21 -1.40
C LEU A 47 14.34 8.99 -2.33
N TYR A 48 13.80 7.77 -2.36
CA TYR A 48 12.64 7.44 -3.19
C TYR A 48 11.46 8.35 -2.86
N TRP A 49 11.10 8.40 -1.57
CA TRP A 49 9.95 9.16 -1.10
C TRP A 49 10.19 10.68 -1.09
N CYS A 50 11.45 11.12 -1.18
CA CYS A 50 11.83 12.50 -1.48
C CYS A 50 11.87 12.83 -2.99
N GLY A 51 11.55 11.90 -3.88
CA GLY A 51 11.48 12.12 -5.33
C GLY A 51 12.80 11.93 -6.09
N ALA A 52 13.82 11.33 -5.47
CA ALA A 52 15.09 11.02 -6.12
C ALA A 52 15.16 9.53 -6.52
N GLU A 53 14.27 9.11 -7.41
CA GLU A 53 14.04 7.69 -7.76
C GLU A 53 15.27 6.96 -8.32
N LEU A 54 16.04 7.61 -9.22
CA LEU A 54 17.24 7.01 -9.80
C LEU A 54 18.30 6.74 -8.75
N HIS A 55 18.67 7.77 -7.97
CA HIS A 55 19.63 7.61 -6.87
C HIS A 55 19.14 6.64 -5.80
N SER A 56 17.84 6.64 -5.51
CA SER A 56 17.27 5.63 -4.63
C SER A 56 17.53 4.21 -5.15
N ARG A 57 17.47 3.98 -6.47
CA ARG A 57 17.74 2.65 -6.99
C ARG A 57 19.21 2.29 -6.83
N ASP A 58 20.11 3.23 -7.12
CA ASP A 58 21.56 3.02 -6.95
C ASP A 58 21.93 2.66 -5.50
N GLU A 59 21.34 3.35 -4.53
CA GLU A 59 21.49 3.04 -3.10
C GLU A 59 20.96 1.65 -2.75
N MET A 60 19.77 1.29 -3.26
CA MET A 60 19.19 -0.03 -3.01
C MET A 60 20.02 -1.16 -3.65
N ASP A 61 20.51 -0.96 -4.87
CA ASP A 61 21.41 -1.89 -5.56
C ASP A 61 22.72 -2.07 -4.78
N THR A 62 23.23 -0.99 -4.18
CA THR A 62 24.41 -1.04 -3.32
C THR A 62 24.13 -1.80 -2.03
N ALA A 63 22.97 -1.60 -1.38
CA ALA A 63 22.57 -2.36 -0.19
C ALA A 63 22.49 -3.86 -0.48
N ILE A 64 21.84 -4.24 -1.60
CA ILE A 64 21.73 -5.63 -2.04
C ILE A 64 23.11 -6.22 -2.31
N ARG A 65 23.98 -5.50 -3.03
CA ARG A 65 25.33 -5.95 -3.35
C ARG A 65 26.14 -6.22 -2.08
N ILE A 66 26.18 -5.27 -1.14
CA ILE A 66 26.91 -5.44 0.13
C ILE A 66 26.34 -6.64 0.91
N ALA A 67 25.01 -6.78 1.00
CA ALA A 67 24.39 -7.88 1.73
C ALA A 67 24.72 -9.25 1.11
N LEU A 68 24.75 -9.36 -0.22
CA LEU A 68 25.12 -10.58 -0.92
C LEU A 68 26.62 -10.88 -0.86
N ASP A 69 27.47 -9.85 -1.00
CA ASP A 69 28.94 -9.97 -0.89
C ASP A 69 29.33 -10.49 0.50
N LEU A 70 28.60 -10.08 1.54
CA LEU A 70 28.76 -10.54 2.92
C LEU A 70 28.02 -11.85 3.22
N ALA A 71 27.25 -12.39 2.27
CA ALA A 71 26.41 -13.58 2.43
C ALA A 71 25.34 -13.47 3.56
N MET A 72 24.77 -12.27 3.77
CA MET A 72 23.70 -12.03 4.75
C MET A 72 22.42 -12.86 4.50
N ASN A 73 22.27 -13.41 3.29
CA ASN A 73 21.21 -14.33 2.89
C ASN A 73 21.41 -15.78 3.40
N ARG A 74 22.51 -16.05 4.11
CA ARG A 74 22.81 -17.37 4.67
C ARG A 74 22.71 -17.38 6.19
N CYS A 75 22.22 -18.48 6.77
CA CYS A 75 22.05 -18.61 8.23
C CYS A 75 23.36 -18.41 9.03
N GLN A 76 24.50 -18.82 8.48
CA GLN A 76 25.79 -18.72 9.17
C GLN A 76 26.20 -17.26 9.45
N PHE A 77 25.79 -16.34 8.58
CA PHE A 77 26.25 -14.95 8.63
C PHE A 77 25.98 -14.29 9.98
N ALA A 78 24.77 -14.46 10.51
CA ALA A 78 24.38 -13.83 11.76
C ALA A 78 25.29 -14.28 12.92
N ALA A 79 25.44 -15.60 13.11
CA ALA A 79 26.27 -16.18 14.16
C ALA A 79 27.76 -15.83 14.01
N GLU A 80 28.29 -15.84 12.79
CA GLU A 80 29.70 -15.52 12.52
C GLU A 80 30.04 -14.04 12.73
N ASN A 81 29.07 -13.13 12.55
CA ASN A 81 29.26 -11.68 12.61
C ASN A 81 28.57 -11.02 13.81
N GLY A 82 27.94 -11.81 14.69
CA GLY A 82 27.26 -11.35 15.89
C GLY A 82 28.18 -11.21 17.11
N ASN A 83 29.40 -11.74 17.06
CA ASN A 83 30.35 -11.76 18.20
C ASN A 83 29.75 -12.36 19.50
N GLY A 84 28.80 -13.30 19.36
CA GLY A 84 28.09 -13.90 20.48
C GLY A 84 27.07 -12.97 21.15
N ASP A 85 26.78 -11.80 20.57
CA ASP A 85 25.69 -10.93 21.01
C ASP A 85 24.39 -11.31 20.26
N PRO A 86 23.41 -11.94 20.94
CA PRO A 86 22.17 -12.38 20.30
C PRO A 86 21.35 -11.22 19.71
N ILE A 87 21.47 -10.00 20.26
CA ILE A 87 20.79 -8.81 19.74
C ILE A 87 21.40 -8.43 18.38
N LEU A 88 22.72 -8.50 18.27
CA LEU A 88 23.42 -8.19 17.03
C LEU A 88 23.14 -9.24 15.95
N GLU A 89 23.13 -10.51 16.32
CA GLU A 89 22.73 -11.61 15.41
C GLU A 89 21.31 -11.41 14.87
N GLU A 90 20.38 -11.02 15.74
CA GLU A 90 19.00 -10.72 15.35
C GLU A 90 18.91 -9.50 14.43
N SER A 91 19.68 -8.45 14.70
CA SER A 91 19.78 -7.27 13.84
C SER A 91 20.25 -7.64 12.43
N TRP A 92 21.16 -8.61 12.29
CA TRP A 92 21.62 -9.11 11.00
C TRP A 92 20.55 -9.88 10.23
N ARG A 93 19.81 -10.77 10.88
CA ARG A 93 18.66 -11.45 10.27
C ARG A 93 17.61 -10.45 9.79
N ARG A 94 17.26 -9.49 10.65
CA ARG A 94 16.30 -8.40 10.33
C ARG A 94 16.76 -7.53 9.17
N THR A 95 18.06 -7.25 9.07
CA THR A 95 18.63 -6.45 7.98
C THR A 95 18.45 -7.14 6.63
N TRP A 96 18.78 -8.43 6.53
CA TRP A 96 18.57 -9.19 5.30
C TRP A 96 17.10 -9.18 4.87
N TRP A 97 16.19 -9.50 5.80
CA TRP A 97 14.77 -9.54 5.49
C TRP A 97 14.18 -8.18 5.14
N GLN A 98 14.67 -7.09 5.75
CA GLN A 98 14.26 -5.75 5.38
C GLN A 98 14.74 -5.36 3.98
N ILE A 99 15.95 -5.76 3.57
CA ILE A 99 16.45 -5.59 2.20
C ILE A 99 15.56 -6.36 1.22
N TYR A 100 15.25 -7.62 1.52
CA TYR A 100 14.37 -8.45 0.70
C TYR A 100 13.00 -7.81 0.49
N ILE A 101 12.36 -7.35 1.56
CA ILE A 101 11.03 -6.71 1.53
C ILE A 101 11.04 -5.41 0.73
N VAL A 102 12.08 -4.60 0.87
CA VAL A 102 12.17 -3.31 0.15
C VAL A 102 12.46 -3.52 -1.33
N ASP A 103 13.29 -4.51 -1.70
CA ASP A 103 13.53 -4.88 -3.10
C ASP A 103 12.23 -5.38 -3.76
N ALA A 104 11.46 -6.22 -3.04
CA ALA A 104 10.14 -6.67 -3.47
C ALA A 104 9.15 -5.50 -3.65
N ASN A 105 9.11 -4.55 -2.71
CA ASN A 105 8.28 -3.35 -2.82
C ASN A 105 8.68 -2.49 -4.03
N TYR A 106 9.97 -2.27 -4.27
CA TYR A 106 10.44 -1.55 -5.46
C TYR A 106 10.07 -2.27 -6.75
N ALA A 107 10.16 -3.60 -6.76
CA ALA A 107 9.74 -4.42 -7.89
C ALA A 107 8.23 -4.27 -8.15
N ALA A 108 7.40 -4.31 -7.10
CA ALA A 108 5.96 -4.12 -7.21
C ALA A 108 5.59 -2.73 -7.76
N MET A 109 6.27 -1.68 -7.28
CA MET A 109 6.07 -0.30 -7.74
C MET A 109 6.46 -0.11 -9.22
N LYS A 110 7.50 -0.82 -9.67
CA LYS A 110 7.89 -0.88 -11.09
C LYS A 110 7.07 -1.90 -11.91
N ARG A 111 6.13 -2.61 -11.27
CA ARG A 111 5.34 -3.70 -11.87
C ARG A 111 6.20 -4.80 -12.50
N THR A 112 7.35 -5.09 -11.92
CA THR A 112 8.25 -6.16 -12.35
C THR A 112 7.96 -7.45 -11.59
N SER A 113 7.95 -8.57 -12.29
CA SER A 113 7.60 -9.90 -11.76
C SER A 113 8.72 -10.62 -11.00
N THR A 114 9.93 -10.06 -10.99
CA THR A 114 11.10 -10.66 -10.38
C THR A 114 12.06 -9.56 -9.92
N PHE A 115 12.92 -9.89 -8.95
CA PHE A 115 13.88 -8.97 -8.37
C PHE A 115 15.13 -9.72 -7.88
N PRO A 116 16.30 -9.06 -7.74
CA PRO A 116 17.55 -9.72 -7.43
C PRO A 116 17.50 -10.64 -6.20
N THR A 117 16.92 -10.16 -5.09
CA THR A 117 16.89 -10.93 -3.85
C THR A 117 15.91 -12.10 -3.86
N LEU A 118 14.99 -12.19 -4.82
CA LEU A 118 14.15 -13.39 -5.04
C LEU A 118 14.93 -14.54 -5.69
N LYS A 119 16.01 -14.23 -6.41
CA LYS A 119 16.75 -15.19 -7.25
C LYS A 119 17.91 -15.87 -6.52
N VAL A 120 18.11 -15.57 -5.25
CA VAL A 120 19.18 -16.16 -4.43
C VAL A 120 18.60 -17.21 -3.50
N GLU A 121 19.43 -18.18 -3.12
CA GLU A 121 19.09 -19.11 -2.06
C GLU A 121 19.08 -18.37 -0.72
N ILE A 122 17.98 -18.50 0.03
CA ILE A 122 17.81 -17.83 1.32
C ILE A 122 17.76 -18.90 2.40
N THR A 123 18.80 -18.95 3.23
CA THR A 123 18.82 -19.78 4.44
C THR A 123 18.79 -18.96 5.72
N THR A 124 18.84 -17.63 5.62
CA THR A 124 18.67 -16.74 6.78
C THR A 124 17.37 -17.04 7.50
N GLU A 125 17.48 -17.21 8.81
CA GLU A 125 16.36 -17.56 9.66
C GLU A 125 15.43 -16.36 9.88
N LEU A 126 14.22 -16.63 10.34
CA LEU A 126 13.15 -15.66 10.51
C LEU A 126 13.36 -14.82 11.78
N PRO A 127 13.06 -13.51 11.74
CA PRO A 127 13.17 -12.64 12.91
C PRO A 127 12.18 -12.97 14.03
N CYS A 128 12.54 -12.60 15.25
CA CYS A 128 11.69 -12.66 16.45
C CYS A 128 10.71 -11.48 16.54
N GLU A 129 9.86 -11.46 17.57
CA GLU A 129 8.89 -10.38 17.83
C GLU A 129 9.58 -9.07 18.22
N GLU A 130 8.89 -7.93 18.01
CA GLU A 130 9.42 -6.62 18.39
C GLU A 130 9.73 -6.50 19.89
N HIS A 131 8.88 -7.07 20.75
CA HIS A 131 9.11 -7.02 22.19
C HIS A 131 10.26 -7.93 22.65
N GLU A 132 10.49 -9.05 21.95
CA GLU A 132 11.64 -9.94 22.19
C GLU A 132 12.94 -9.23 21.79
N TYR A 133 12.95 -8.60 20.60
CA TYR A 133 14.10 -7.81 20.16
C TYR A 133 14.38 -6.61 21.07
N ALA A 134 13.35 -5.86 21.46
CA ALA A 134 13.49 -4.69 22.33
C ALA A 134 13.97 -5.04 23.74
N SER A 135 13.60 -6.21 24.27
CA SER A 135 14.04 -6.68 25.59
C SER A 135 15.40 -7.40 25.56
N GLY A 136 15.87 -7.79 24.38
CA GLY A 136 17.06 -8.62 24.21
C GLY A 136 16.84 -10.10 24.54
N ALA A 137 15.61 -10.51 24.83
CA ALA A 137 15.24 -11.90 25.07
C ALA A 137 15.02 -12.63 23.73
N ILE A 138 16.09 -12.78 22.95
CA ILE A 138 16.03 -13.33 21.59
C ILE A 138 15.78 -14.85 21.65
N PRO A 139 14.66 -15.36 21.10
CA PRO A 139 14.38 -16.78 21.06
C PRO A 139 15.29 -17.50 20.05
N TYR A 140 15.29 -18.84 20.10
CA TYR A 140 15.93 -19.63 19.06
C TYR A 140 15.20 -19.40 17.72
N PRO A 141 15.94 -18.99 16.67
CA PRO A 141 15.32 -18.61 15.40
C PRO A 141 14.72 -19.80 14.67
N LYS A 142 13.70 -19.54 13.84
CA LYS A 142 13.03 -20.55 13.01
C LYS A 142 13.36 -20.33 11.54
N THR A 143 13.38 -21.39 10.75
CA THR A 143 13.68 -21.30 9.32
C THR A 143 12.44 -20.91 8.51
N LEU A 144 12.65 -20.46 7.27
CA LEU A 144 11.56 -20.26 6.31
C LEU A 144 10.84 -21.58 5.99
N GLU A 145 11.55 -22.71 6.02
CA GLU A 145 10.98 -24.05 5.82
C GLU A 145 10.02 -24.44 6.96
N ASP A 146 10.40 -24.15 8.21
CA ASP A 146 9.50 -24.33 9.37
C ASP A 146 8.20 -23.55 9.16
N PHE A 147 8.30 -22.28 8.75
CA PHE A 147 7.11 -21.44 8.51
C PHE A 147 6.24 -21.95 7.35
N ASN A 148 6.88 -22.44 6.27
CA ASN A 148 6.18 -22.96 5.09
C ASN A 148 5.51 -24.33 5.34
N SER A 149 5.80 -24.98 6.46
CA SER A 149 5.20 -26.26 6.88
C SER A 149 4.41 -26.15 8.19
N ARG A 150 4.09 -24.92 8.61
CA ARG A 150 3.49 -24.59 9.93
C ARG A 150 2.17 -25.30 10.21
N GLU A 151 1.40 -25.65 9.19
CA GLU A 151 0.15 -26.40 9.31
C GLU A 151 0.34 -27.83 9.85
N PHE A 152 1.57 -28.35 9.78
CA PHE A 152 1.95 -29.66 10.31
C PHE A 152 2.69 -29.59 11.66
N ALA A 153 2.89 -28.38 12.21
CA ALA A 153 3.63 -28.20 13.45
C ALA A 153 2.82 -28.74 14.65
N PRO A 154 3.42 -29.57 15.53
CA PRO A 154 2.70 -30.24 16.62
C PRO A 154 2.17 -29.29 17.71
N ASP A 155 2.71 -28.08 17.81
CA ASP A 155 2.48 -27.17 18.94
C ASP A 155 1.70 -25.88 18.58
N ASN A 156 1.07 -25.81 17.39
CA ASN A 156 0.43 -24.57 16.90
C ASN A 156 1.33 -23.33 17.10
N TYR A 157 2.63 -23.50 16.82
CA TYR A 157 3.62 -22.46 17.05
C TYR A 157 3.24 -21.17 16.32
N VAL A 158 3.17 -20.06 17.06
CA VAL A 158 2.87 -18.74 16.51
C VAL A 158 4.17 -18.04 16.19
N TYR A 159 4.37 -17.73 14.91
CA TYR A 159 5.53 -16.99 14.45
C TYR A 159 5.39 -15.49 14.73
N SER A 160 6.51 -14.77 14.67
CA SER A 160 6.52 -13.32 14.81
C SER A 160 5.74 -12.63 13.68
N SER A 161 5.24 -11.42 13.94
CA SER A 161 4.57 -10.66 12.88
C SER A 161 5.51 -10.35 11.70
N PHE A 162 6.80 -10.18 11.97
CA PHE A 162 7.82 -10.01 10.94
C PHE A 162 7.95 -11.28 10.08
N ALA A 163 7.96 -12.47 10.68
CA ALA A 163 7.94 -13.73 9.95
C ALA A 163 6.68 -13.89 9.07
N TYR A 164 5.50 -13.47 9.56
CA TYR A 164 4.28 -13.46 8.74
C TYR A 164 4.35 -12.48 7.57
N LEU A 165 4.91 -11.27 7.75
CA LEU A 165 5.17 -10.32 6.66
C LEU A 165 6.11 -10.90 5.61
N ILE A 166 7.20 -11.53 6.04
CA ILE A 166 8.14 -12.22 5.17
C ILE A 166 7.41 -13.31 4.37
N GLY A 167 6.64 -14.16 5.06
CA GLY A 167 5.87 -15.23 4.43
C GLY A 167 4.88 -14.71 3.38
N ALA A 168 4.19 -13.60 3.65
CA ALA A 168 3.26 -12.98 2.72
C ALA A 168 3.98 -12.48 1.46
N ILE A 169 5.04 -11.68 1.63
CA ILE A 169 5.77 -11.06 0.51
C ILE A 169 6.53 -12.11 -0.29
N HIS A 170 7.21 -13.04 0.37
CA HIS A 170 7.94 -14.13 -0.27
C HIS A 170 6.99 -15.07 -1.03
N GLY A 171 5.88 -15.45 -0.39
CA GLY A 171 4.89 -16.34 -0.99
C GLY A 171 4.27 -15.74 -2.25
N VAL A 172 3.85 -14.47 -2.21
CA VAL A 172 3.20 -13.82 -3.36
C VAL A 172 4.19 -13.59 -4.50
N SER A 173 5.40 -13.15 -4.18
CA SER A 173 6.47 -12.96 -5.16
C SER A 173 6.84 -14.27 -5.86
N SER A 174 6.95 -15.35 -5.09
CA SER A 174 7.27 -16.67 -5.62
C SER A 174 6.13 -17.25 -6.46
N ALA A 175 4.88 -17.03 -6.07
CA ALA A 175 3.72 -17.43 -6.85
C ALA A 175 3.65 -16.71 -8.20
N ILE A 176 3.81 -15.38 -8.19
CA ILE A 176 3.86 -14.55 -9.40
C ILE A 176 5.01 -14.99 -10.32
N ALA A 177 6.22 -15.15 -9.77
CA ALA A 177 7.38 -15.56 -10.55
C ALA A 177 7.20 -16.93 -11.20
N ARG A 178 6.61 -17.90 -10.50
CA ARG A 178 6.33 -19.25 -11.03
C ARG A 178 5.33 -19.21 -12.18
N VAL A 179 4.25 -18.45 -12.01
CA VAL A 179 3.19 -18.29 -13.00
C VAL A 179 3.72 -17.65 -14.28
N LEU A 180 4.53 -16.60 -14.16
CA LEU A 180 5.07 -15.89 -15.31
C LEU A 180 6.25 -16.59 -15.98
N SER A 181 6.90 -17.52 -15.27
CA SER A 181 7.93 -18.39 -15.86
C SER A 181 7.33 -19.55 -16.67
N ASP A 182 6.03 -19.83 -16.54
CA ASP A 182 5.33 -20.86 -17.31
C ASP A 182 4.66 -20.26 -18.56
N PRO A 183 5.17 -20.54 -19.78
CA PRO A 183 4.62 -20.02 -21.02
C PRO A 183 3.17 -20.47 -21.29
N SER A 184 2.72 -21.56 -20.67
CA SER A 184 1.35 -22.07 -20.82
C SER A 184 0.35 -21.38 -19.90
N CYS A 185 0.84 -20.68 -18.87
CA CYS A 185 0.04 -20.09 -17.81
C CYS A 185 -0.02 -18.56 -17.89
N SER A 186 1.02 -17.90 -18.43
CA SER A 186 1.19 -16.44 -18.42
C SER A 186 0.04 -15.62 -19.03
N THR A 187 -0.82 -16.24 -19.85
CA THR A 187 -1.97 -15.61 -20.52
C THR A 187 -3.32 -16.22 -20.13
N SER A 188 -3.38 -17.13 -19.15
CA SER A 188 -4.64 -17.70 -18.70
C SER A 188 -5.10 -17.04 -17.40
N PRO A 189 -6.38 -16.73 -17.18
CA PRO A 189 -6.90 -16.38 -15.85
C PRO A 189 -6.57 -17.43 -14.77
N ARG A 190 -6.31 -18.68 -15.16
CA ARG A 190 -5.83 -19.75 -14.26
C ARG A 190 -4.45 -19.49 -13.64
N ALA A 191 -3.68 -18.57 -14.24
CA ALA A 191 -2.49 -17.97 -13.64
C ALA A 191 -2.76 -17.42 -12.24
N LEU A 192 -3.95 -16.85 -12.04
CA LEU A 192 -4.34 -16.25 -10.78
C LEU A 192 -4.64 -17.30 -9.72
N ASP A 193 -5.12 -18.50 -10.10
CA ASP A 193 -5.45 -19.57 -9.15
C ASP A 193 -4.27 -19.93 -8.24
N ALA A 194 -3.04 -19.96 -8.79
CA ALA A 194 -1.85 -20.26 -8.01
C ALA A 194 -1.49 -19.14 -7.01
N VAL A 195 -1.68 -17.88 -7.41
CA VAL A 195 -1.44 -16.72 -6.53
C VAL A 195 -2.53 -16.63 -5.48
N ASP A 196 -3.80 -16.78 -5.88
CA ASP A 196 -4.95 -16.80 -4.99
C ASP A 196 -4.86 -17.91 -3.95
N THR A 197 -4.49 -19.13 -4.36
CA THR A 197 -4.29 -20.24 -3.41
C THR A 197 -3.20 -19.91 -2.39
N MET A 198 -2.13 -19.24 -2.81
CA MET A 198 -1.08 -18.80 -1.89
C MET A 198 -1.62 -17.75 -0.90
N ILE A 199 -2.30 -16.71 -1.40
CA ILE A 199 -2.79 -15.61 -0.57
C ILE A 199 -3.89 -16.11 0.39
N ASP A 200 -4.89 -16.82 -0.11
CA ASP A 200 -6.00 -17.36 0.68
C ASP A 200 -5.48 -18.38 1.71
N GLY A 201 -4.55 -19.26 1.31
CA GLY A 201 -3.89 -20.21 2.21
C GLY A 201 -3.08 -19.52 3.31
N TRP A 202 -2.34 -18.45 2.97
CA TRP A 202 -1.64 -17.65 3.97
C TRP A 202 -2.63 -17.03 4.97
N MET A 203 -3.70 -16.38 4.49
CA MET A 203 -4.71 -15.73 5.34
C MET A 203 -5.43 -16.72 6.26
N LEU A 204 -5.78 -17.91 5.77
CA LEU A 204 -6.46 -18.95 6.54
C LEU A 204 -5.57 -19.55 7.64
N LEU A 205 -4.25 -19.50 7.46
CA LEU A 205 -3.26 -20.01 8.41
C LEU A 205 -2.68 -18.92 9.33
N VAL A 206 -3.19 -17.68 9.28
CA VAL A 206 -2.86 -16.65 10.27
C VAL A 206 -3.61 -16.94 11.58
N PRO A 207 -2.91 -17.08 12.72
CA PRO A 207 -3.55 -17.34 14.00
C PRO A 207 -4.32 -16.11 14.49
N GLU A 208 -5.34 -16.33 15.33
CA GLU A 208 -6.22 -15.25 15.82
C GLU A 208 -5.44 -14.11 16.51
N SER A 209 -4.34 -14.45 17.21
CA SER A 209 -3.45 -13.48 17.86
C SER A 209 -2.76 -12.52 16.90
N LYS A 210 -2.59 -12.91 15.63
CA LYS A 210 -1.95 -12.11 14.56
C LYS A 210 -2.95 -11.53 13.57
N ALA A 211 -4.14 -12.13 13.45
CA ALA A 211 -5.21 -11.62 12.59
C ALA A 211 -5.73 -10.25 13.05
N LYS A 212 -5.61 -9.91 14.34
CA LYS A 212 -5.99 -8.62 14.89
C LYS A 212 -4.82 -7.64 14.81
N VAL A 213 -4.79 -6.85 13.73
CA VAL A 213 -3.77 -5.82 13.48
C VAL A 213 -3.75 -4.72 14.56
N PHE A 214 -4.91 -4.43 15.16
CA PHE A 214 -5.03 -3.46 16.26
C PHE A 214 -5.09 -4.18 17.60
N SER A 215 -4.14 -3.87 18.48
CA SER A 215 -4.01 -4.50 19.78
C SER A 215 -5.00 -3.93 20.80
N LYS A 216 -5.17 -4.64 21.92
CA LYS A 216 -5.93 -4.13 23.08
C LYS A 216 -5.23 -2.94 23.76
N SER A 217 -3.92 -2.76 23.56
CA SER A 217 -3.16 -1.61 24.07
C SER A 217 -3.33 -0.35 23.22
N GLY A 218 -4.03 -0.45 22.08
CA GLY A 218 -4.22 0.68 21.16
C GLY A 218 -3.08 0.84 20.15
N GLU A 219 -2.24 -0.18 19.99
CA GLU A 219 -1.10 -0.17 19.08
C GLU A 219 -1.43 -0.94 17.79
N ILE A 220 -0.83 -0.51 16.68
CA ILE A 220 -0.91 -1.24 15.42
C ILE A 220 0.31 -2.13 15.25
N ASP A 221 0.05 -3.38 14.90
CA ASP A 221 1.07 -4.29 14.42
C ASP A 221 1.46 -3.88 12.98
N GLU A 222 2.49 -3.05 12.85
CA GLU A 222 2.92 -2.50 11.57
C GLU A 222 3.40 -3.57 10.57
N HIS A 223 3.91 -4.72 11.05
CA HIS A 223 4.29 -5.82 10.18
C HIS A 223 3.06 -6.51 9.59
N MET A 224 2.05 -6.80 10.41
CA MET A 224 0.80 -7.37 9.90
C MET A 224 0.03 -6.37 9.04
N PHE A 225 0.01 -5.08 9.40
CA PHE A 225 -0.56 -4.03 8.57
C PHE A 225 0.09 -4.02 7.17
N HIS A 226 1.41 -4.03 7.10
CA HIS A 226 2.15 -4.08 5.84
C HIS A 226 1.83 -5.35 5.05
N ALA A 227 1.77 -6.51 5.71
CA ALA A 227 1.47 -7.79 5.06
C ALA A 227 0.09 -7.76 4.38
N TYR A 228 -0.95 -7.35 5.10
CA TYR A 228 -2.30 -7.27 4.55
C TYR A 228 -2.42 -6.21 3.46
N MET A 229 -1.84 -5.02 3.64
CA MET A 229 -1.84 -3.97 2.62
C MET A 229 -1.19 -4.44 1.32
N ALA A 230 -0.06 -5.16 1.41
CA ALA A 230 0.64 -5.73 0.27
C ALA A 230 -0.17 -6.83 -0.44
N LEU A 231 -0.74 -7.79 0.31
CA LEU A 231 -1.56 -8.86 -0.25
C LEU A 231 -2.80 -8.33 -0.96
N HIS A 232 -3.52 -7.38 -0.34
CA HIS A 232 -4.69 -6.77 -0.99
C HIS A 232 -4.30 -5.94 -2.22
N ALA A 233 -3.17 -5.22 -2.19
CA ALA A 233 -2.67 -4.51 -3.37
C ALA A 233 -2.34 -5.48 -4.51
N ALA A 234 -1.74 -6.64 -4.19
CA ALA A 234 -1.45 -7.68 -5.17
C ALA A 234 -2.75 -8.25 -5.78
N ILE A 235 -3.75 -8.58 -4.96
CA ILE A 235 -5.07 -9.03 -5.46
C ILE A 235 -5.67 -7.99 -6.41
N VAL A 236 -5.72 -6.72 -5.99
CA VAL A 236 -6.30 -5.66 -6.84
C VAL A 236 -5.53 -5.52 -8.15
N GLY A 237 -4.20 -5.47 -8.10
CA GLY A 237 -3.36 -5.33 -9.30
C GLY A 237 -3.50 -6.50 -10.29
N LEU A 238 -3.65 -7.72 -9.78
CA LEU A 238 -3.73 -8.94 -10.60
C LEU A 238 -5.14 -9.23 -11.13
N HIS A 239 -6.19 -8.96 -10.33
CA HIS A 239 -7.56 -9.25 -10.74
C HIS A 239 -8.18 -8.16 -11.60
N ARG A 240 -7.72 -6.91 -11.47
CA ARG A 240 -8.34 -5.78 -12.16
C ARG A 240 -8.44 -5.95 -13.68
N PRO A 241 -7.41 -6.43 -14.40
CA PRO A 241 -7.50 -6.65 -15.85
C PRO A 241 -8.64 -7.58 -16.28
N PHE A 242 -9.11 -8.46 -15.40
CA PHE A 242 -10.16 -9.43 -15.66
C PHE A 242 -11.51 -9.06 -15.02
N SER A 243 -11.65 -7.82 -14.54
CA SER A 243 -12.82 -7.34 -13.80
C SER A 243 -13.61 -6.29 -14.58
N GLU A 244 -14.82 -5.98 -14.10
CA GLU A 244 -15.64 -4.87 -14.58
C GLU A 244 -15.11 -3.49 -14.13
N LEU A 245 -13.99 -3.44 -13.39
CA LEU A 245 -13.31 -2.20 -12.99
C LEU A 245 -12.43 -1.66 -14.15
N LEU A 246 -13.12 -1.13 -15.16
CA LEU A 246 -12.53 -0.65 -16.40
C LEU A 246 -11.38 0.35 -16.18
N PHE A 247 -10.43 0.37 -17.12
CA PHE A 247 -9.38 1.38 -17.15
C PHE A 247 -9.90 2.64 -17.83
N ASP A 248 -9.89 3.76 -17.10
CA ASP A 248 -10.20 5.06 -17.66
C ASP A 248 -8.95 5.72 -18.23
N PRO A 249 -8.99 6.37 -19.41
CA PRO A 249 -7.85 7.08 -19.97
C PRO A 249 -7.22 8.10 -19.01
N MET A 250 -8.01 8.68 -18.09
CA MET A 250 -7.52 9.62 -17.08
C MET A 250 -6.50 8.99 -16.13
N GLU A 251 -6.51 7.68 -15.97
CA GLU A 251 -5.56 6.98 -15.10
C GLU A 251 -4.11 7.10 -15.58
N ALA A 252 -3.89 7.39 -16.87
CA ALA A 252 -2.56 7.65 -17.42
C ALA A 252 -1.85 8.86 -16.76
N ILE A 253 -2.57 9.71 -16.04
CA ILE A 253 -1.99 10.78 -15.21
C ILE A 253 -1.18 10.21 -14.05
N SER A 254 -1.54 9.02 -13.55
CA SER A 254 -0.85 8.44 -12.41
C SER A 254 0.56 7.99 -12.79
N SER A 255 1.55 8.36 -11.99
CA SER A 255 2.92 7.81 -12.10
C SER A 255 2.96 6.31 -11.81
N CYS A 256 1.88 5.75 -11.25
CA CYS A 256 1.71 4.32 -11.00
C CYS A 256 0.94 3.62 -12.12
N SER A 257 0.49 4.32 -13.17
CA SER A 257 -0.18 3.72 -14.33
C SER A 257 0.79 2.86 -15.14
N SER A 258 0.25 1.87 -15.85
CA SER A 258 1.06 1.03 -16.73
C SER A 258 0.70 1.30 -18.17
N ASP A 259 1.71 1.44 -19.02
CA ASP A 259 1.54 1.41 -20.49
C ASP A 259 1.10 0.02 -20.99
N THR A 260 1.14 -1.01 -20.13
CA THR A 260 0.87 -2.42 -20.48
C THR A 260 -0.62 -2.77 -20.56
N ILE A 261 -1.48 -1.85 -21.00
CA ILE A 261 -2.87 -2.20 -21.38
C ILE A 261 -2.86 -3.15 -22.59
N SER A 262 -1.77 -3.18 -23.36
CA SER A 262 -1.65 -3.88 -24.65
C SER A 262 -1.25 -5.37 -24.63
N GLY A 263 -1.32 -6.05 -23.47
CA GLY A 263 -0.83 -7.44 -23.36
C GLY A 263 -1.71 -8.42 -22.58
N TRP A 264 -2.77 -7.96 -21.92
CA TRP A 264 -3.64 -8.85 -21.15
C TRP A 264 -4.72 -9.46 -22.04
N PRO A 265 -4.92 -10.78 -22.00
CA PRO A 265 -5.95 -11.45 -22.77
C PRO A 265 -7.33 -11.02 -22.28
N GLU A 266 -8.29 -10.93 -23.21
CA GLU A 266 -9.70 -10.69 -22.87
C GLU A 266 -10.20 -11.76 -21.90
N SER A 267 -10.94 -11.34 -20.87
CA SER A 267 -11.58 -12.27 -19.94
C SER A 267 -12.46 -13.28 -20.69
N PRO A 268 -12.40 -14.58 -20.34
CA PRO A 268 -13.42 -15.52 -20.74
C PRO A 268 -14.79 -15.07 -20.24
N PRO A 269 -15.85 -15.09 -21.07
CA PRO A 269 -17.16 -14.63 -20.67
C PRO A 269 -17.70 -15.43 -19.47
N GLY A 270 -18.15 -14.73 -18.42
CA GLY A 270 -18.87 -15.31 -17.27
C GLY A 270 -18.10 -15.42 -15.95
N ILE A 271 -16.83 -15.00 -15.88
CA ILE A 271 -16.02 -15.02 -14.63
C ILE A 271 -15.71 -13.60 -14.11
N ASP A 272 -16.06 -12.55 -14.85
CA ASP A 272 -15.77 -11.14 -14.51
C ASP A 272 -16.28 -10.72 -13.13
N ASN A 273 -17.41 -11.29 -12.69
CA ASN A 273 -17.99 -11.03 -11.38
C ASN A 273 -17.07 -11.50 -10.22
N VAL A 274 -16.34 -12.61 -10.40
CA VAL A 274 -15.42 -13.13 -9.37
C VAL A 274 -14.23 -12.17 -9.20
N HIS A 275 -13.61 -11.74 -10.31
CA HIS A 275 -12.50 -10.79 -10.28
C HIS A 275 -12.94 -9.44 -9.73
N THR A 276 -14.09 -8.93 -10.17
CA THR A 276 -14.69 -7.68 -9.66
C THR A 276 -14.94 -7.75 -8.16
N THR A 277 -15.52 -8.85 -7.68
CA THR A 277 -15.78 -9.06 -6.25
C THR A 277 -14.48 -9.13 -5.46
N ARG A 278 -13.45 -9.84 -5.94
CA ARG A 278 -12.13 -9.92 -5.28
C ARG A 278 -11.46 -8.54 -5.19
N CYS A 279 -11.49 -7.75 -6.26
CA CYS A 279 -10.98 -6.38 -6.25
C CYS A 279 -11.71 -5.52 -5.22
N LEU A 280 -13.05 -5.45 -5.28
CA LEU A 280 -13.84 -4.59 -4.38
C LEU A 280 -13.67 -4.97 -2.90
N LYS A 281 -13.66 -6.28 -2.59
CA LYS A 281 -13.41 -6.75 -1.22
C LYS A 281 -12.01 -6.40 -0.72
N SER A 282 -11.00 -6.51 -1.59
CA SER A 282 -9.62 -6.19 -1.22
C SER A 282 -9.42 -4.70 -1.02
N ILE A 283 -10.05 -3.86 -1.86
CA ILE A 283 -10.08 -2.40 -1.68
C ILE A 283 -10.73 -2.06 -0.34
N GLU A 284 -11.90 -2.63 -0.04
CA GLU A 284 -12.58 -2.42 1.23
C GLU A 284 -11.71 -2.84 2.42
N ALA A 285 -10.99 -3.97 2.33
CA ALA A 285 -10.08 -4.42 3.37
C ALA A 285 -8.90 -3.46 3.59
N GLN A 286 -8.29 -2.92 2.52
CA GLN A 286 -7.25 -1.88 2.64
C GLN A 286 -7.78 -0.64 3.37
N LEU A 287 -8.99 -0.19 3.02
CA LEU A 287 -9.60 0.98 3.61
C LEU A 287 -9.93 0.75 5.10
N ARG A 288 -10.39 -0.45 5.47
CA ARG A 288 -10.62 -0.80 6.88
C ARG A 288 -9.33 -0.80 7.70
N LEU A 289 -8.20 -1.24 7.14
CA LEU A 289 -6.90 -1.14 7.79
C LEU A 289 -6.48 0.32 8.03
N LEU A 290 -6.67 1.18 7.03
CA LEU A 290 -6.35 2.61 7.12
C LEU A 290 -7.32 3.40 8.01
N ALA A 291 -8.52 2.86 8.27
CA ALA A 291 -9.49 3.43 9.19
C ALA A 291 -9.22 3.09 10.67
N LEU A 292 -8.23 2.24 10.96
CA LEU A 292 -7.80 1.98 12.33
C LEU A 292 -7.29 3.28 12.98
N PRO A 293 -7.47 3.44 14.30
CA PRO A 293 -7.18 4.70 15.00
C PRO A 293 -5.67 4.87 15.24
N ALA A 294 -4.91 5.04 14.17
CA ALA A 294 -3.51 5.44 14.20
C ALA A 294 -3.28 6.68 13.34
N GLN A 295 -2.17 7.37 13.60
CA GLN A 295 -1.74 8.46 12.74
C GLN A 295 -1.31 7.87 11.38
N PRO A 296 -1.95 8.27 10.26
CA PRO A 296 -1.65 7.66 8.97
C PRO A 296 -0.19 7.80 8.51
N CYS A 297 0.54 8.81 9.02
CA CYS A 297 1.96 9.02 8.73
C CYS A 297 2.91 8.06 9.47
N CYS A 298 2.43 7.29 10.46
CA CYS A 298 3.26 6.33 11.20
C CYS A 298 3.49 5.02 10.44
N HIS A 299 2.71 4.76 9.39
CA HIS A 299 2.86 3.57 8.57
C HIS A 299 4.07 3.67 7.63
N THR A 300 4.51 2.52 7.15
CA THR A 300 5.46 2.42 6.05
C THR A 300 5.06 3.33 4.87
N PRO A 301 5.97 4.14 4.29
CA PRO A 301 5.62 5.01 3.18
C PRO A 301 5.20 4.23 1.92
N PHE A 302 5.55 2.94 1.82
CA PHE A 302 5.06 2.02 0.79
C PHE A 302 3.52 1.86 0.77
N ALA A 303 2.85 2.13 1.90
CA ALA A 303 1.39 2.14 1.98
C ALA A 303 0.75 3.14 1.00
N VAL A 304 1.43 4.23 0.64
CA VAL A 304 0.96 5.19 -0.37
C VAL A 304 0.69 4.51 -1.71
N CYS A 305 1.60 3.63 -2.16
CA CYS A 305 1.44 2.92 -3.42
C CYS A 305 0.35 1.84 -3.31
N MET A 306 0.32 1.11 -2.20
CA MET A 306 -0.69 0.08 -1.94
C MET A 306 -2.11 0.67 -1.91
N LEU A 307 -2.29 1.82 -1.24
CA LEU A 307 -3.54 2.58 -1.21
C LEU A 307 -3.93 3.13 -2.58
N THR A 308 -2.97 3.68 -3.33
CA THR A 308 -3.23 4.20 -4.69
C THR A 308 -3.72 3.09 -5.62
N THR A 309 -3.14 1.88 -5.47
CA THR A 309 -3.53 0.67 -6.23
C THR A 309 -4.99 0.30 -5.99
N GLY A 310 -5.55 0.52 -4.79
CA GLY A 310 -6.98 0.32 -4.51
C GLY A 310 -7.88 1.52 -4.81
N THR A 311 -7.37 2.74 -4.64
CA THR A 311 -8.16 3.99 -4.79
C THR A 311 -8.52 4.27 -6.24
N ILE A 312 -7.59 4.07 -7.18
CA ILE A 312 -7.85 4.30 -8.61
C ILE A 312 -8.95 3.34 -9.16
N PRO A 313 -8.89 2.02 -8.90
CA PRO A 313 -9.98 1.12 -9.30
C PRO A 313 -11.31 1.43 -8.61
N LEU A 314 -11.30 1.96 -7.37
CA LEU A 314 -12.52 2.41 -6.70
C LEU A 314 -13.15 3.62 -7.41
N LEU A 315 -12.35 4.54 -7.96
CA LEU A 315 -12.83 5.63 -8.81
C LEU A 315 -13.48 5.10 -10.08
N SER A 316 -12.87 4.09 -10.72
CA SER A 316 -13.48 3.38 -11.85
C SER A 316 -14.82 2.74 -11.45
N ALA A 317 -14.88 2.05 -10.32
CA ALA A 317 -16.12 1.47 -9.80
C ALA A 317 -17.20 2.54 -9.60
N CYS A 318 -16.87 3.71 -9.06
CA CYS A 318 -17.80 4.82 -8.88
C CYS A 318 -18.35 5.37 -10.20
N LYS A 319 -17.56 5.32 -11.27
CA LYS A 319 -17.95 5.85 -12.58
C LYS A 319 -18.80 4.85 -13.37
N PHE A 320 -18.46 3.56 -13.31
CA PHE A 320 -19.01 2.57 -14.24
C PHE A 320 -19.92 1.51 -13.60
N LEU A 321 -19.81 1.26 -12.29
CA LEU A 321 -20.41 0.07 -11.67
C LEU A 321 -21.34 0.38 -10.48
N LEU A 322 -20.95 1.30 -9.61
CA LEU A 322 -21.64 1.54 -8.34
C LEU A 322 -22.75 2.59 -8.50
N VAL A 323 -23.90 2.30 -7.89
CA VAL A 323 -25.07 3.19 -7.85
C VAL A 323 -25.56 3.40 -6.41
N ASP A 324 -26.39 4.41 -6.21
CA ASP A 324 -27.11 4.72 -4.97
C ASP A 324 -26.23 4.70 -3.71
N GLN A 325 -26.63 3.94 -2.69
CA GLN A 325 -25.94 3.88 -1.39
C GLN A 325 -24.52 3.32 -1.51
N ARG A 326 -24.28 2.38 -2.42
CA ARG A 326 -22.92 1.83 -2.63
C ARG A 326 -22.00 2.89 -3.23
N LEU A 327 -22.51 3.72 -4.14
CA LEU A 327 -21.77 4.86 -4.67
C LEU A 327 -21.48 5.92 -3.60
N ALA A 328 -22.44 6.20 -2.72
CA ALA A 328 -22.24 7.13 -1.60
C ALA A 328 -21.11 6.67 -0.67
N VAL A 329 -21.16 5.40 -0.24
CA VAL A 329 -20.10 4.80 0.60
C VAL A 329 -18.75 4.84 -0.09
N ALA A 330 -18.68 4.49 -1.38
CA ALA A 330 -17.42 4.51 -2.13
C ALA A 330 -16.84 5.94 -2.24
N ARG A 331 -17.68 6.97 -2.37
CA ARG A 331 -17.23 8.37 -2.37
C ARG A 331 -16.65 8.81 -1.02
N ASP A 332 -17.23 8.35 0.09
CA ASP A 332 -16.68 8.61 1.42
C ASP A 332 -15.35 7.87 1.64
N GLN A 333 -15.25 6.65 1.14
CA GLN A 333 -14.00 5.90 1.11
C GLN A 333 -12.91 6.61 0.29
N ILE A 334 -13.23 7.15 -0.89
CA ILE A 334 -12.31 7.96 -1.69
C ILE A 334 -11.85 9.20 -0.92
N ARG A 335 -12.79 9.89 -0.24
CA ARG A 335 -12.46 11.04 0.61
C ARG A 335 -11.49 10.66 1.72
N MET A 336 -11.69 9.51 2.37
CA MET A 336 -10.78 8.97 3.38
C MET A 336 -9.40 8.68 2.78
N SER A 337 -9.32 7.99 1.64
CA SER A 337 -8.05 7.72 0.94
C SER A 337 -7.26 8.99 0.63
N ILE A 338 -7.94 10.03 0.14
CA ILE A 338 -7.33 11.34 -0.12
C ILE A 338 -6.81 11.97 1.18
N GLY A 339 -7.55 11.83 2.29
CA GLY A 339 -7.11 12.24 3.62
C GLY A 339 -5.84 11.53 4.08
N CYS A 340 -5.77 10.21 3.93
CA CYS A 340 -4.58 9.42 4.22
C CYS A 340 -3.38 9.86 3.36
N LEU A 341 -3.56 9.99 2.04
CA LEU A 341 -2.51 10.46 1.14
C LEU A 341 -2.01 11.86 1.51
N LYS A 342 -2.90 12.76 1.96
CA LYS A 342 -2.54 14.10 2.45
C LYS A 342 -1.67 14.04 3.72
N SER A 343 -1.91 13.10 4.62
CA SER A 343 -1.06 12.88 5.80
C SER A 343 0.35 12.45 5.39
N PHE A 344 0.49 11.46 4.51
CA PHE A 344 1.80 11.06 3.96
C PHE A 344 2.49 12.19 3.21
N ALA A 345 1.75 12.97 2.43
CA ALA A 345 2.27 14.11 1.66
C ALA A 345 2.88 15.21 2.53
N GLY A 346 2.51 15.27 3.82
CA GLY A 346 3.17 16.15 4.78
C GLY A 346 4.65 15.78 4.97
N VAL A 347 4.95 14.49 5.05
CA VAL A 347 6.31 14.00 5.32
C VAL A 347 7.09 13.79 4.02
N TRP A 348 6.43 13.23 3.01
CA TRP A 348 7.07 12.67 1.82
C TRP A 348 6.65 13.42 0.55
N PRO A 349 7.55 14.17 -0.11
CA PRO A 349 7.25 14.89 -1.36
C PRO A 349 6.64 14.02 -2.46
N ARG A 350 7.10 12.77 -2.61
CA ARG A 350 6.55 11.84 -3.61
C ARG A 350 5.09 11.51 -3.32
N ALA A 351 4.71 11.34 -2.05
CA ALA A 351 3.31 11.14 -1.68
C ALA A 351 2.46 12.37 -2.02
N GLY A 352 3.02 13.58 -1.97
CA GLY A 352 2.39 14.81 -2.47
C GLY A 352 2.09 14.77 -3.97
N LYS A 353 3.01 14.22 -4.77
CA LYS A 353 2.76 13.98 -6.21
C LYS A 353 1.62 12.96 -6.40
N ASN A 354 1.67 11.82 -5.69
CA ASN A 354 0.61 10.80 -5.76
C ASN A 354 -0.76 11.35 -5.37
N LEU A 355 -0.83 12.21 -4.33
CA LEU A 355 -2.04 12.90 -3.92
C LEU A 355 -2.62 13.76 -5.06
N GLN A 356 -1.78 14.58 -5.70
CA GLN A 356 -2.21 15.46 -6.79
C GLN A 356 -2.74 14.66 -8.00
N GLU A 357 -2.07 13.56 -8.35
CA GLU A 357 -2.50 12.65 -9.41
C GLU A 357 -3.88 12.05 -9.09
N VAL A 358 -4.05 11.46 -7.91
CA VAL A 358 -5.33 10.87 -7.47
C VAL A 358 -6.44 11.91 -7.42
N GLN A 359 -6.18 13.11 -6.90
CA GLN A 359 -7.16 14.19 -6.88
C GLN A 359 -7.57 14.66 -8.27
N THR A 360 -6.63 14.67 -9.22
CA THR A 360 -6.91 15.05 -10.61
C THR A 360 -7.78 14.00 -11.28
N ILE A 361 -7.41 12.72 -11.16
CA ILE A 361 -8.20 11.59 -11.68
C ILE A 361 -9.61 11.61 -11.07
N ALA A 362 -9.71 11.77 -9.75
CA ALA A 362 -11.00 11.80 -9.05
C ALA A 362 -11.88 12.97 -9.49
N ARG A 363 -11.31 14.14 -9.74
CA ARG A 363 -12.05 15.32 -10.21
C ARG A 363 -12.71 15.06 -11.55
N GLU A 364 -11.94 14.53 -12.50
CA GLU A 364 -12.41 14.27 -13.87
C GLU A 364 -13.40 13.10 -13.91
N MET A 365 -13.10 11.99 -13.22
CA MET A 365 -13.98 10.80 -13.23
C MET A 365 -15.31 11.00 -12.50
N LEU A 366 -15.33 11.83 -11.45
CA LEU A 366 -16.55 12.10 -10.67
C LEU A 366 -17.29 13.37 -11.13
N GLY A 367 -16.81 14.04 -12.18
CA GLY A 367 -17.48 15.19 -12.80
C GLY A 367 -17.46 16.48 -11.97
N TYR A 368 -16.45 16.66 -11.10
CA TYR A 368 -16.31 17.90 -10.35
C TYR A 368 -15.77 19.01 -11.27
N PRO A 369 -16.37 20.22 -11.27
CA PRO A 369 -15.90 21.31 -12.11
C PRO A 369 -14.44 21.65 -11.78
N ALA A 370 -13.61 21.82 -12.81
CA ALA A 370 -12.26 22.33 -12.65
C ALA A 370 -12.31 23.66 -11.88
N LEU A 371 -11.49 23.79 -10.84
CA LEU A 371 -11.21 25.10 -10.25
C LEU A 371 -10.57 25.95 -11.35
N ARG A 372 -11.37 26.74 -12.06
CA ARG A 372 -10.88 27.80 -12.93
C ARG A 372 -10.03 28.70 -12.02
N GLY A 373 -8.71 28.63 -12.18
CA GLY A 373 -7.81 29.57 -11.55
C GLY A 373 -8.29 30.99 -11.85
N CYS A 374 -8.39 31.81 -10.81
CA CYS A 374 -8.57 33.25 -10.94
C CYS A 374 -7.43 33.80 -11.81
N ASN A 375 -7.66 33.96 -13.11
CA ASN A 375 -6.92 34.86 -14.00
C ASN A 375 -7.65 34.95 -15.34
N ALA A 376 -8.66 35.82 -15.40
CA ALA A 376 -9.06 36.52 -16.62
C ALA A 376 -10.04 37.65 -16.23
N ARG A 377 -9.49 38.76 -15.71
CA ARG A 377 -10.10 40.05 -15.99
C ARG A 377 -9.52 40.53 -17.30
N VAL A 378 -10.21 40.22 -18.40
CA VAL A 378 -10.18 41.07 -19.57
C VAL A 378 -11.64 41.39 -19.87
N THR A 379 -11.94 42.65 -19.65
CA THR A 379 -13.15 43.40 -19.99
C THR A 379 -13.48 43.24 -21.47
N GLU A 380 -14.69 42.79 -21.78
CA GLU A 380 -15.43 43.26 -22.95
C GLU A 380 -16.85 43.62 -22.49
N GLU A 381 -17.07 44.92 -22.32
CA GLU A 381 -18.38 45.52 -22.25
C GLU A 381 -18.88 45.78 -23.68
N SER A 382 -20.19 45.53 -23.86
CA SER A 382 -21.12 46.32 -24.68
C SER A 382 -21.07 46.13 -26.21
N LEU A 383 -22.16 45.97 -26.98
CA LEU A 383 -23.61 46.12 -26.75
C LEU A 383 -24.38 45.63 -28.02
N ALA A 384 -25.59 45.09 -27.78
CA ALA A 384 -26.83 45.22 -28.59
C ALA A 384 -26.91 44.48 -29.95
N ASP A 385 -28.06 43.96 -30.42
CA ASP A 385 -29.47 44.14 -30.02
C ASP A 385 -30.37 43.08 -30.69
N GLY A 386 -31.58 42.89 -30.12
CA GLY A 386 -32.82 42.39 -30.76
C GLY A 386 -32.90 40.89 -31.16
N ASP A 387 -34.02 40.18 -31.04
CA ASP A 387 -35.38 40.51 -30.62
C ASP A 387 -36.19 39.19 -30.53
N THR A 388 -37.33 39.23 -29.82
CA THR A 388 -38.49 38.32 -29.90
C THR A 388 -38.45 36.86 -29.38
N GLN A 389 -39.01 36.70 -28.17
CA GLN A 389 -39.89 35.59 -27.74
C GLN A 389 -41.33 35.81 -28.32
N PRO A 390 -42.35 34.91 -28.22
CA PRO A 390 -42.58 33.97 -27.09
C PRO A 390 -43.36 32.63 -27.36
N HIS A 391 -43.50 31.85 -26.27
CA HIS A 391 -44.57 30.90 -25.88
C HIS A 391 -44.76 29.54 -26.59
N SER A 392 -44.68 28.44 -25.82
CA SER A 392 -45.88 27.70 -25.38
C SER A 392 -45.54 26.64 -24.33
N ASP A 393 -46.32 26.62 -23.25
CA ASP A 393 -46.47 25.55 -22.28
C ASP A 393 -47.10 24.30 -22.92
N LEU A 394 -46.82 23.11 -22.38
CA LEU A 394 -47.86 22.12 -22.05
C LEU A 394 -47.27 20.98 -21.20
N ALA A 395 -48.15 20.46 -20.36
CA ALA A 395 -47.88 19.73 -19.14
C ALA A 395 -48.11 18.21 -19.29
N ILE A 396 -47.52 17.45 -18.35
CA ILE A 396 -48.03 16.21 -17.70
C ILE A 396 -48.29 14.99 -18.61
N ASP A 397 -47.58 13.88 -18.36
CA ASP A 397 -48.27 12.72 -17.76
C ASP A 397 -47.35 11.71 -17.03
N SER A 398 -47.93 11.18 -15.97
CA SER A 398 -47.44 10.19 -15.02
C SER A 398 -47.76 8.76 -15.48
N SER A 399 -46.92 7.78 -15.13
CA SER A 399 -47.41 6.42 -14.85
C SER A 399 -46.50 5.67 -13.88
N GLU A 400 -47.10 5.24 -12.77
CA GLU A 400 -46.58 4.28 -11.80
C GLU A 400 -46.69 2.84 -12.33
N SER A 401 -45.76 1.97 -11.91
CA SER A 401 -46.05 0.55 -11.70
C SER A 401 -45.00 -0.05 -10.75
N ALA A 402 -45.51 -0.55 -9.62
CA ALA A 402 -44.79 -1.15 -8.52
C ALA A 402 -44.55 -2.66 -8.67
N ALA A 403 -43.60 -3.16 -7.86
CA ALA A 403 -43.36 -4.51 -7.31
C ALA A 403 -41.93 -4.98 -7.64
N GLY A 404 -41.04 -5.27 -6.70
CA GLY A 404 -41.13 -5.45 -5.25
C GLY A 404 -40.18 -6.58 -4.89
N HIS A 405 -39.13 -6.35 -4.10
CA HIS A 405 -38.44 -7.41 -3.36
C HIS A 405 -37.68 -6.87 -2.15
N ALA A 406 -38.30 -7.13 -0.99
CA ALA A 406 -37.76 -7.45 0.33
C ALA A 406 -36.52 -6.71 0.87
N ASN A 407 -36.83 -5.86 1.85
CA ASN A 407 -35.98 -5.27 2.87
C ASN A 407 -35.13 -6.28 3.68
N LEU A 408 -33.90 -5.88 4.00
CA LEU A 408 -33.33 -6.00 5.34
C LEU A 408 -32.64 -4.68 5.69
N CYS A 409 -33.45 -3.73 6.16
CA CYS A 409 -32.97 -2.48 6.76
C CYS A 409 -33.07 -2.65 8.28
N THR A 410 -31.92 -2.85 8.94
CA THR A 410 -31.81 -2.58 10.38
C THR A 410 -31.95 -1.08 10.58
N SER A 411 -32.98 -0.65 11.32
CA SER A 411 -33.42 0.76 11.35
C SER A 411 -32.36 1.71 11.92
N LEU A 412 -32.31 2.91 11.35
CA LEU A 412 -31.48 4.03 11.76
C LEU A 412 -31.74 4.51 13.21
N ASP A 413 -32.82 4.06 13.85
CA ASP A 413 -33.21 4.49 15.20
C ASP A 413 -32.24 3.98 16.29
N ALA A 414 -31.46 2.94 16.00
CA ALA A 414 -30.46 2.40 16.94
C ALA A 414 -29.17 3.24 17.01
N LEU A 415 -28.90 4.10 16.02
CA LEU A 415 -27.68 4.95 16.01
C LEU A 415 -27.86 6.25 16.81
N GLN A 416 -29.10 6.67 17.07
CA GLN A 416 -29.39 7.96 17.68
C GLN A 416 -29.17 7.97 19.21
N SER A 417 -29.05 6.81 19.85
CA SER A 417 -28.73 6.70 21.28
C SER A 417 -27.24 6.88 21.60
N TYR A 418 -26.36 6.93 20.60
CA TYR A 418 -24.91 6.98 20.77
C TYR A 418 -24.29 8.37 20.58
N TRP A 419 -25.07 9.38 20.20
CA TRP A 419 -24.57 10.71 19.88
C TRP A 419 -25.25 11.79 20.74
N ASP A 420 -24.79 11.95 21.98
CA ASP A 420 -24.97 13.21 22.70
C ASP A 420 -23.73 14.09 22.39
N LEU A 421 -23.93 15.06 21.49
CA LEU A 421 -22.87 15.87 20.87
C LEU A 421 -22.56 17.17 21.65
N SER A 422 -22.94 17.26 22.91
CA SER A 422 -22.76 18.50 23.68
C SER A 422 -21.32 18.84 24.06
N ASP A 423 -20.36 17.90 23.97
CA ASP A 423 -18.98 18.12 24.47
C ASP A 423 -17.85 17.92 23.44
N LEU A 424 -18.13 17.83 22.13
CA LEU A 424 -17.12 17.50 21.12
C LEU A 424 -16.31 18.71 20.57
N GLN A 425 -16.28 19.84 21.29
CA GLN A 425 -15.65 21.06 20.81
C GLN A 425 -14.26 21.38 21.42
N THR A 426 -13.64 20.47 22.18
CA THR A 426 -12.37 20.78 22.88
C THR A 426 -11.13 19.96 22.55
N ASP A 427 -11.16 18.92 21.70
CA ASP A 427 -9.95 18.08 21.49
C ASP A 427 -9.37 18.01 20.07
N PHE A 428 -9.98 18.64 19.07
CA PHE A 428 -9.41 18.64 17.71
C PHE A 428 -8.13 19.49 17.54
N SER A 429 -7.86 20.41 18.47
CA SER A 429 -6.69 21.30 18.43
C SER A 429 -5.42 20.68 19.02
N ALA A 430 -5.54 19.61 19.81
CA ALA A 430 -4.38 18.95 20.43
C ALA A 430 -3.54 18.14 19.43
N TRP A 431 -4.14 17.65 18.33
CA TRP A 431 -3.45 16.80 17.36
C TRP A 431 -2.53 17.55 16.39
N PHE A 432 -2.62 18.88 16.33
CA PHE A 432 -1.85 19.72 15.39
C PHE A 432 -0.78 20.60 16.05
N THR A 433 -0.52 20.46 17.36
CA THR A 433 0.42 21.33 18.10
C THR A 433 1.55 20.61 18.84
N THR A 434 1.92 19.39 18.45
CA THR A 434 3.15 18.77 18.96
C THR A 434 3.96 18.10 17.85
N TYR A 435 4.79 18.91 17.19
CA TYR A 435 6.24 18.78 16.95
C TYR A 435 6.68 19.54 15.70
#